data_AF-A0A9X6WUI0-F1
#
_entry.id   AF-A0A9X6WUI0-F1
#
_cell.length_a   1.000
_cell.length_b   1.000
_cell.length_c   1.000
_cell.angle_alpha   90.00
_cell.angle_beta   90.00
_cell.angle_gamma   90.00
#
_symmetry.space_group_name_H-M   'P 1'
#
loop_
_entity.id
_entity.type
_entity.pdbx_description
1 polymer ?
#
loop_
_entity_poly.entity_id
_entity_poly.type
_entity_poly.pdbx_seq_one_letter_code
_entity_poly.pdbx_strand_id
1 'polypeptide(L)' 'MCKSKGKYKAAENVHHLKEVKTHPNIAMDLDNLQCLCIRCHNEVHDRLDKVDKKIPK' A
#
# COMPACT_ATOMS: atom_id res chain seq x y z
N MET A 1 5.16 -4.36 0.18
CA MET A 1 6.48 -3.75 -0.09
C MET A 1 7.23 -4.46 -1.20
N CYS A 2 7.55 -3.79 -2.31
CA CYS A 2 8.40 -4.39 -3.34
C CYS A 2 9.85 -4.55 -2.87
N LYS A 3 10.46 -3.48 -2.34
CA LYS A 3 11.87 -3.45 -1.93
C LYS A 3 12.22 -4.50 -0.88
N SER A 4 11.42 -4.64 0.18
CA SER A 4 11.67 -5.65 1.22
C SER A 4 11.45 -7.09 0.73
N LYS A 5 10.71 -7.28 -0.36
CA LYS A 5 10.52 -8.57 -1.04
C LYS A 5 11.58 -8.83 -2.12
N GLY A 6 12.65 -8.01 -2.19
CA GLY A 6 13.71 -8.12 -3.22
C GLY A 6 13.26 -7.74 -4.63
N LYS A 7 12.16 -6.98 -4.76
CA LYS A 7 11.58 -6.58 -6.05
C LYS A 7 11.65 -5.08 -6.26
N TYR A 8 11.72 -4.66 -7.52
CA TYR A 8 11.61 -3.24 -7.90
C TYR A 8 10.29 -2.98 -8.63
N LYS A 9 9.61 -1.91 -8.24
CA LYS A 9 8.48 -1.30 -8.96
C LYS A 9 8.42 0.18 -8.58
N ALA A 10 8.13 1.04 -9.54
CA ALA A 10 7.92 2.46 -9.28
C ALA A 10 6.79 2.66 -8.24
N ALA A 11 6.98 3.64 -7.36
CA ALA A 11 5.94 4.04 -6.42
C ALA A 11 4.85 4.83 -7.14
N GLU A 12 3.62 4.62 -6.72
CA GLU A 12 2.42 5.26 -7.28
C GLU A 12 1.67 6.05 -6.21
N ASN A 13 1.87 5.70 -4.93
CA ASN A 13 1.18 6.30 -3.80
C ASN A 13 2.13 6.51 -2.61
N VAL A 14 1.80 7.47 -1.76
CA VAL A 14 2.38 7.63 -0.41
C VAL A 14 1.35 7.11 0.61
N HIS A 15 1.78 6.17 1.44
CA HIS A 15 0.96 5.52 2.45
C HIS A 15 1.31 6.02 3.86
N HIS A 16 0.31 6.16 4.73
CA HIS A 16 0.52 6.48 6.14
C HIS A 16 0.52 5.19 6.96
N LEU A 17 1.61 4.87 7.65
CA LEU A 17 1.73 3.70 8.52
C LEU A 17 0.68 3.72 9.64
N LYS A 18 0.45 4.90 10.23
CA LYS A 18 -0.69 5.20 11.11
C LYS A 18 -1.62 6.17 10.38
N GLU A 19 -2.88 5.77 10.23
CA GLU A 19 -3.86 6.52 9.44
C GLU A 19 -4.15 7.91 10.01
N VAL A 20 -4.21 8.92 9.12
CA VAL A 20 -4.51 10.32 9.46
C VAL A 20 -5.82 10.47 10.24
N LYS A 21 -6.82 9.62 9.97
CA LYS A 21 -8.11 9.64 10.67
C LYS A 21 -7.98 9.43 12.18
N THR A 22 -6.96 8.69 12.62
CA THR A 22 -6.73 8.36 14.04
C THR A 22 -5.51 9.06 14.61
N HIS A 23 -4.53 9.42 13.78
CA HIS A 23 -3.27 10.04 14.20
C HIS A 23 -2.94 11.27 13.32
N PRO A 24 -3.78 12.31 13.32
CA PRO A 24 -3.60 13.47 12.44
C PRO A 24 -2.32 14.27 12.76
N ASN A 25 -1.85 14.21 14.00
CA ASN A 25 -0.67 14.94 14.48
C ASN A 25 0.66 14.48 13.85
N ILE A 26 0.69 13.29 13.25
CA ILE A 26 1.89 12.72 12.60
C ILE A 26 1.67 12.48 11.10
N ALA A 27 0.67 13.15 10.50
CA ALA A 27 0.32 12.96 9.10
C ALA A 27 1.48 13.28 8.14
N MET A 28 2.35 14.23 8.51
CA MET A 28 3.47 14.69 7.69
C MET A 28 4.83 14.20 8.18
N ASP A 29 4.88 13.37 9.23
CA ASP A 29 6.13 12.81 9.72
C ASP A 29 6.67 11.81 8.70
N LEU A 30 7.91 12.02 8.22
CA LEU A 30 8.52 11.14 7.22
C LEU A 30 8.58 9.68 7.68
N ASP A 31 8.79 9.46 8.98
CA ASP A 31 8.80 8.12 9.59
C ASP A 31 7.43 7.45 9.62
N ASN A 32 6.35 8.20 9.42
CA ASN A 32 4.98 7.70 9.28
C ASN A 32 4.58 7.51 7.81
N LEU A 33 5.41 7.91 6.85
CA LEU A 33 5.10 7.87 5.41
C LEU A 33 5.91 6.81 4.67
N GLN A 34 5.29 6.17 3.68
CA GLN A 34 5.96 5.15 2.87
C GLN A 34 5.50 5.14 1.42
N CYS A 35 6.46 5.19 0.48
CA CYS A 35 6.18 5.10 -0.95
C CYS A 35 5.88 3.66 -1.38
N LEU A 36 4.70 3.43 -1.97
CA LEU A 36 4.23 2.11 -2.42
C LEU A 36 3.75 2.13 -3.87
N CYS A 37 3.92 0.99 -4.56
CA CYS A 37 3.14 0.74 -5.78
C CYS A 37 1.67 0.48 -5.41
N ILE A 38 0.75 0.64 -6.36
CA ILE A 38 -0.69 0.50 -6.11
C ILE A 38 -1.06 -0.86 -5.54
N ARG A 39 -0.41 -1.93 -6.02
CA ARG A 39 -0.66 -3.30 -5.54
C ARG A 39 -0.30 -3.47 -4.07
N CYS A 40 0.85 -2.94 -3.65
CA CYS A 40 1.27 -3.01 -2.25
C CYS A 40 0.44 -2.08 -1.36
N HIS A 41 0.01 -0.93 -1.89
CA HIS A 41 -0.91 -0.05 -1.17
C HIS A 41 -2.25 -0.76 -0.89
N ASN A 42 -2.81 -1.42 -1.91
CA ASN A 42 -4.03 -2.21 -1.77
C ASN A 42 -3.85 -3.42 -0.83
N GLU A 43 -2.69 -4.08 -0.86
CA GLU A 43 -2.34 -5.16 0.09
C GLU A 43 -2.40 -4.68 1.55
N VAL A 44 -1.91 -3.47 1.85
CA VAL A 44 -1.92 -2.93 3.22
C VAL A 44 -3.33 -2.58 3.70
N HIS A 45 -4.20 -2.11 2.80
CA HIS A 45 -5.59 -1.79 3.14
C HIS A 45 -6.56 -2.97 2.90
N ASP A 46 -6.06 -4.19 2.66
CA ASP A 46 -6.86 -5.37 2.32
C ASP A 46 -7.84 -5.16 1.13
N ARG A 47 -7.48 -4.29 0.19
CA ARG A 47 -8.25 -3.94 -1.03
C ARG A 47 -7.77 -4.70 -2.26
N LEU A 48 -7.08 -5.82 -2.09
CA LEU A 48 -6.86 -6.73 -3.21
C LEU A 48 -8.18 -7.43 -3.46
N ASP A 49 -8.92 -6.97 -4.47
CA ASP A 49 -10.14 -7.64 -4.92
C ASP A 49 -9.84 -9.14 -5.04
N LYS A 50 -10.72 -9.97 -4.48
CA LYS A 50 -10.77 -11.38 -4.82
C LYS A 50 -11.08 -11.42 -6.30
N VAL A 51 -10.05 -11.47 -7.14
CA VAL A 51 -10.21 -11.83 -8.54
C VAL A 51 -10.72 -13.27 -8.49
N ASP A 52 -12.04 -13.42 -8.44
CA ASP A 52 -12.71 -14.69 -8.70
C ASP A 52 -12.11 -15.14 -10.02
N LYS A 53 -11.33 -16.23 -9.95
CA LYS A 53 -10.72 -16.84 -11.12
C LYS A 53 -11.89 -17.19 -12.02
N LYS A 54 -12.16 -16.37 -13.04
CA LYS A 54 -13.03 -16.77 -14.14
C LYS A 54 -12.37 -18.00 -14.75
N ILE A 55 -12.89 -19.17 -14.40
CA ILE A 55 -12.54 -20.43 -15.04
C ILE A 55 -12.92 -20.23 -16.51
N PRO A 56 -11.97 -20.30 -17.47
CA PRO A 56 -12.34 -20.23 -18.87
C PRO A 56 -13.25 -21.42 -19.17
N LYS A 57 -14.45 -21.12 -19.72
CA LYS A 57 -15.36 -22.10 -20.31
C LYS A 57 -14.74 -22.67 -21.58
#